data_AF-A0AAW5M7H4-F1
#
_entry.id   AF-A0AAW5M7H4-F1
#
_cell.length_a   1.000
_cell.length_b   1.000
_cell.length_c   1.000
_cell.angle_alpha   90.00
_cell.angle_beta   90.00
_cell.angle_gamma   90.00
#
_symmetry.space_group_name_H-M   'P 1'
#
loop_
_entity.id
_entity.type
_entity.pdbx_description
1 polymer ?
#
loop_
_entity_poly.entity_id
_entity_poly.type
_entity_poly.pdbx_seq_one_letter_code
_entity_poly.pdbx_strand_id
1 'polypeptide(L)'
;MISLTSLQQALTDNYEQIESLLSKKCYDEASVRMDYRQSLIESLLQLVENKQNLKQDAMLLAAIIYKQEESMKKMASDHQKLIFKKLSSIGLASKAKRVYSENIKGL
;
A
#
# COMPACT_ATOMS: atom_id res chain seq x y z
N MET A 1 14.58 10.95 -19.53
CA MET A 1 13.12 11.03 -19.68
C MET A 1 12.53 9.74 -19.16
N ILE A 2 11.65 9.79 -18.15
CA ILE A 2 10.99 8.60 -17.60
C ILE A 2 10.00 8.07 -18.65
N SER A 3 10.01 6.75 -18.89
CA SER A 3 9.07 6.06 -19.79
C SER A 3 8.00 5.32 -18.99
N LEU A 4 6.85 5.07 -19.61
CA LEU A 4 5.77 4.31 -18.97
C LEU A 4 6.24 2.90 -18.57
N THR A 5 7.02 2.24 -19.43
CA THR A 5 7.62 0.94 -19.14
C THR A 5 8.56 0.98 -17.93
N SER A 6 9.39 2.02 -17.81
CA SER A 6 10.28 2.16 -16.64
C SER A 6 9.51 2.38 -15.34
N LEU A 7 8.40 3.14 -15.38
CA LEU A 7 7.53 3.31 -14.22
C LEU A 7 6.80 2.02 -13.85
N GLN A 8 6.30 1.29 -14.85
CA GLN A 8 5.66 0.00 -14.62
C GLN A 8 6.60 -0.98 -13.92
N GLN A 9 7.87 -1.08 -14.36
CA GLN A 9 8.85 -1.93 -13.70
C GLN A 9 9.11 -1.46 -12.26
N ALA A 10 9.38 -0.18 -12.06
CA ALA A 10 9.66 0.37 -10.73
C ALA A 10 8.48 0.16 -9.75
N LEU A 11 7.24 0.33 -10.20
CA LEU A 11 6.03 0.09 -9.41
C LEU A 11 5.84 -1.40 -9.08
N THR A 12 6.22 -2.30 -9.99
CA THR A 12 6.17 -3.75 -9.78
C THR A 12 7.22 -4.18 -8.76
N ASP A 13 8.48 -3.77 -8.93
CA ASP A 13 9.56 -4.07 -7.99
C ASP A 13 9.26 -3.51 -6.60
N ASN A 14 8.71 -2.29 -6.54
CA ASN A 14 8.31 -1.67 -5.28
C ASN A 14 7.16 -2.42 -4.60
N TYR A 15 6.16 -2.89 -5.36
CA TYR A 15 5.08 -3.72 -4.81
C TYR A 15 5.64 -5.00 -4.17
N GLU A 16 6.50 -5.74 -4.89
CA GLU A 16 7.10 -6.98 -4.39
C GLU A 16 7.94 -6.76 -3.13
N GLN A 17 8.67 -5.63 -3.07
CA GLN A 17 9.41 -5.23 -1.88
C GLN A 17 8.50 -4.97 -0.68
N ILE A 18 7.44 -4.17 -0.87
CA ILE A 18 6.49 -3.87 0.22
C ILE A 18 5.80 -5.16 0.67
N GLU A 19 5.34 -6.00 -0.24
CA GLU A 19 4.71 -7.28 0.07
C GLU A 19 5.64 -8.18 0.89
N SER A 20 6.92 -8.28 0.49
CA SER A 20 7.93 -9.02 1.24
C SER A 20 8.12 -8.46 2.65
N LEU A 21 8.24 -7.14 2.80
CA LEU A 21 8.42 -6.48 4.10
C LEU A 21 7.20 -6.66 5.01
N LEU A 22 5.99 -6.49 4.48
CA LEU A 22 4.74 -6.71 5.21
C LEU A 22 4.62 -8.15 5.68
N SER A 23 4.99 -9.13 4.85
CA SER A 23 4.97 -10.55 5.22
C SER A 23 5.95 -10.87 6.38
N LYS A 24 7.10 -10.18 6.40
CA LYS A 24 8.14 -10.28 7.44
C LYS A 24 7.86 -9.41 8.66
N LYS A 25 6.80 -8.58 8.63
CA LYS A 25 6.42 -7.63 9.69
C LYS A 25 7.45 -6.52 9.91
N CYS A 26 8.24 -6.20 8.87
CA CYS A 26 9.17 -5.07 8.84
C CYS A 26 8.41 -3.79 8.46
N TYR A 27 7.58 -3.28 9.38
CA TYR A 27 6.63 -2.20 9.08
C TYR A 27 7.28 -0.84 8.87
N ASP A 28 8.37 -0.54 9.58
CA ASP A 28 9.08 0.72 9.44
C ASP A 28 9.72 0.82 8.06
N GLU A 29 10.38 -0.25 7.62
CA GLU A 29 10.95 -0.33 6.26
C GLU A 29 9.86 -0.37 5.19
N ALA A 30 8.74 -1.06 5.44
CA ALA A 30 7.60 -1.05 4.53
C ALA A 30 7.05 0.37 4.34
N SER A 31 6.96 1.15 5.42
CA SER A 31 6.49 2.55 5.37
C SER A 31 7.37 3.40 4.46
N VAL A 32 8.70 3.30 4.57
CA VAL A 32 9.63 4.03 3.68
C VAL A 32 9.42 3.64 2.21
N ARG A 33 9.13 2.37 1.93
CA ARG A 33 8.84 1.91 0.57
C ARG A 33 7.48 2.37 0.05
N MET A 34 6.50 2.57 0.94
CA MET A 34 5.20 3.16 0.59
C MET A 34 5.32 4.64 0.22
N ASP A 35 6.17 5.41 0.91
CA ASP A 35 6.45 6.80 0.54
C ASP A 35 7.06 6.88 -0.87
N TYR A 36 8.03 6.00 -1.17
CA TYR A 36 8.60 5.91 -2.51
C TYR A 36 7.57 5.52 -3.56
N ARG A 37 6.64 4.62 -3.20
CA ARG A 37 5.54 4.22 -4.09
C ARG A 37 4.67 5.40 -4.48
N GLN A 38 4.37 6.29 -3.53
CA GLN A 38 3.60 7.50 -3.81
C GLN A 38 4.32 8.38 -4.83
N SER A 39 5.63 8.59 -4.70
CA SER A 39 6.42 9.36 -5.67
C SER A 39 6.43 8.73 -7.07
N LEU A 40 6.40 7.40 -7.18
CA LEU A 40 6.26 6.70 -8.47
C LEU A 40 4.88 6.93 -9.11
N ILE A 41 3.81 6.94 -8.31
CA ILE A 41 2.45 7.23 -8.78
C ILE A 41 2.35 8.70 -9.24
N GLU A 42 2.92 9.64 -8.49
CA GLU A 42 3.00 11.06 -8.90
C GLU A 42 3.75 11.22 -10.24
N SER A 43 4.84 10.48 -10.43
CA SER A 43 5.58 10.45 -11.70
C SER A 43 4.76 9.88 -12.85
N LEU A 44 3.91 8.88 -12.60
CA LEU A 44 2.97 8.34 -13.58
C LEU A 44 1.92 9.36 -13.97
N LEU A 45 1.33 10.07 -13.00
CA LEU A 45 0.34 11.12 -13.26
C LEU A 45 0.93 12.24 -14.13
N GLN A 46 2.13 12.72 -13.79
CA GLN A 46 2.84 13.74 -14.58
C GLN A 46 3.16 13.25 -16.00
N LEU A 47 3.55 11.97 -16.16
CA LEU A 47 3.85 11.42 -17.49
C LEU A 47 2.61 11.41 -18.38
N VAL A 48 1.45 11.03 -17.84
CA VAL A 48 0.18 10.96 -18.58
C VAL A 48 -0.34 12.35 -18.93
N GLU A 49 -0.22 13.30 -18.01
CA GLU A 49 -0.60 14.70 -18.24
C GLU A 49 0.19 15.31 -19.42
N ASN A 50 1.48 14.99 -19.52
CA ASN A 50 2.34 15.49 -20.60
C ASN A 50 2.23 14.70 -21.92
N LYS A 51 1.66 13.49 -21.90
CA LYS A 51 1.63 12.58 -23.05
C LYS A 51 0.26 11.89 -23.19
N GLN A 52 -0.68 12.60 -23.81
CA GLN A 52 -2.05 12.14 -24.04
C GLN A 52 -2.15 10.75 -24.68
N ASN A 53 -1.18 10.38 -25.55
CA ASN A 53 -1.15 9.10 -26.25
C ASN A 53 -0.86 7.90 -25.33
N LEU A 54 -0.36 8.12 -24.10
CA LEU A 54 -0.10 7.06 -23.12
C LEU A 54 -1.29 6.80 -22.19
N LYS A 55 -2.39 7.55 -22.33
CA LYS A 55 -3.50 7.53 -21.38
C LYS A 55 -4.14 6.15 -21.23
N GLN A 56 -4.33 5.42 -22.32
CA GLN A 56 -4.96 4.09 -22.29
C GLN A 56 -4.08 3.07 -21.56
N ASP A 57 -2.79 3.00 -21.88
CA ASP A 57 -1.85 2.10 -21.21
C ASP A 57 -1.69 2.45 -19.72
N ALA A 58 -1.69 3.75 -19.40
CA ALA A 58 -1.63 4.20 -18.01
C ALA A 58 -2.91 3.85 -17.23
N MET A 59 -4.10 3.85 -17.86
CA MET A 59 -5.33 3.37 -17.22
C MET A 59 -5.27 1.88 -16.89
N LEU A 60 -4.69 1.06 -17.78
CA LEU A 60 -4.47 -0.36 -17.50
C LEU A 60 -3.51 -0.55 -16.33
N LEU A 61 -2.41 0.22 -16.31
CA LEU A 61 -1.46 0.20 -15.20
C LEU A 61 -2.11 0.65 -13.88
N ALA A 62 -2.95 1.69 -13.90
CA ALA A 62 -3.67 2.15 -12.70
C ALA A 62 -4.59 1.07 -12.12
N ALA A 63 -5.26 0.28 -12.96
CA ALA A 63 -6.08 -0.84 -12.50
C ALA A 63 -5.25 -1.95 -11.82
N ILE A 64 -4.02 -2.18 -12.29
CA ILE A 64 -3.08 -3.11 -11.66
C ILE A 64 -2.62 -2.56 -10.30
N ILE A 65 -2.20 -1.29 -10.26
CA ILE A 65 -1.79 -0.60 -9.02
C ILE A 65 -2.91 -0.66 -7.98
N TYR A 66 -4.16 -0.39 -8.36
CA TYR A 66 -5.30 -0.45 -7.45
C TYR A 66 -5.44 -1.83 -6.77
N LYS A 67 -5.31 -2.92 -7.54
CA LYS A 67 -5.37 -4.28 -6.98
C LYS A 67 -4.20 -4.56 -6.03
N GLN A 68 -3.02 -4.04 -6.34
CA GLN A 68 -1.84 -4.13 -5.49
C GLN A 68 -2.06 -3.38 -4.15
N GLU A 69 -2.62 -2.17 -4.18
CA GLU A 69 -2.96 -1.41 -2.96
C GLU A 69 -3.93 -2.17 -2.06
N GLU A 70 -5.00 -2.71 -2.64
CA GLU A 70 -5.99 -3.48 -1.88
C GLU A 70 -5.37 -4.74 -1.24
N SER A 71 -4.45 -5.40 -1.94
CA SER A 71 -3.69 -6.53 -1.40
C SER A 71 -2.84 -6.13 -0.18
N MET A 72 -2.02 -5.08 -0.31
CA MET A 72 -1.15 -4.59 0.77
C MET A 72 -1.96 -4.09 1.97
N LYS A 73 -3.06 -3.36 1.72
CA LYS A 73 -3.99 -2.90 2.75
C LYS A 73 -4.59 -4.07 3.53
N LYS A 74 -4.99 -5.14 2.83
CA LYS A 74 -5.49 -6.34 3.48
C LYS A 74 -4.43 -6.99 4.37
N MET A 75 -3.19 -7.12 3.90
CA MET A 75 -2.09 -7.69 4.70
C MET A 75 -1.84 -6.90 5.98
N ALA A 76 -1.78 -5.56 5.88
CA ALA A 76 -1.63 -4.69 7.05
C ALA A 76 -2.81 -4.82 8.02
N SER A 77 -4.05 -4.83 7.51
CA SER A 77 -5.26 -4.98 8.32
C SER A 77 -5.32 -6.33 9.04
N ASP A 78 -4.98 -7.42 8.35
CA ASP A 78 -4.99 -8.76 8.94
C ASP A 78 -3.94 -8.88 10.06
N HIS A 79 -2.80 -8.21 9.93
CA HIS A 79 -1.83 -8.11 11.02
C HIS A 79 -2.36 -7.32 12.22
N GLN A 80 -2.97 -6.16 12.00
CA GLN A 80 -3.57 -5.35 13.06
C GLN A 80 -4.64 -6.14 13.83
N LYS A 81 -5.51 -6.88 13.12
CA LYS A 81 -6.50 -7.78 13.73
C LYS A 81 -5.85 -8.86 14.58
N LEU A 82 -4.73 -9.43 14.13
CA LEU A 82 -3.98 -10.43 14.89
C LEU A 82 -3.41 -9.85 16.19
N ILE A 83 -2.76 -8.68 16.14
CA ILE A 83 -2.28 -7.96 17.34
C ILE A 83 -3.45 -7.73 18.29
N PHE A 84 -4.55 -7.18 17.78
CA PHE A 84 -5.75 -6.90 18.57
C PHE A 84 -6.28 -8.16 19.28
N LYS A 85 -6.35 -9.30 18.57
CA LYS A 85 -6.79 -10.58 19.14
C LYS A 85 -5.84 -11.04 20.26
N LYS A 86 -4.52 -10.91 20.06
CA LYS A 86 -3.52 -11.26 21.08
C LYS A 86 -3.66 -10.38 22.33
N LEU A 87 -3.72 -9.06 22.17
CA LEU A 87 -3.90 -8.13 23.29
C LEU A 87 -5.24 -8.38 24.00
N SER A 88 -6.29 -8.73 23.26
CA SER A 88 -7.59 -9.04 23.84
C SER A 88 -7.55 -10.30 24.72
N SER A 89 -6.76 -11.31 24.36
CA SER A 89 -6.67 -12.58 25.12
C SER A 89 -6.05 -12.45 26.51
N ILE A 90 -5.30 -11.38 26.79
CA ILE A 90 -4.67 -11.12 28.10
C ILE A 90 -5.46 -10.11 28.96
N GLY A 91 -6.75 -9.92 28.69
CA GLY A 91 -7.62 -9.04 29.48
C GLY A 91 -7.50 -7.55 29.17
N LEU A 92 -6.64 -7.15 28.22
CA LEU A 92 -6.55 -5.76 27.73
C LEU A 92 -7.62 -5.42 26.68
N ALA A 93 -8.53 -6.36 26.37
CA ALA A 93 -9.57 -6.25 25.35
C ALA A 93 -10.47 -5.02 25.53
N SER A 94 -10.85 -4.67 26.76
CA SER A 94 -11.78 -3.56 27.03
C SER A 94 -11.17 -2.18 26.73
N LYS A 95 -9.85 -2.01 26.93
CA LYS A 95 -9.13 -0.77 26.58
C LYS A 95 -8.72 -0.74 25.11
N ALA A 96 -8.28 -1.88 24.55
CA ALA A 96 -7.90 -2.01 23.15
C ALA A 96 -9.10 -1.89 22.19
N LYS A 97 -10.28 -2.44 22.55
CA LYS A 97 -11.48 -2.43 21.70
C LYS A 97 -12.03 -1.02 21.49
N ARG A 98 -11.93 -0.15 22.50
CA ARG A 98 -12.29 1.27 22.40
C ARG A 98 -11.40 1.99 21.38
N VAL A 99 -10.08 1.89 21.54
CA VAL A 99 -9.08 2.50 20.63
C VAL A 99 -9.18 1.96 19.20
N TYR A 100 -9.36 0.64 19.02
CA TYR A 100 -9.49 0.02 17.70
C TYR A 100 -10.80 0.41 16.99
N SER A 101 -11.91 0.51 17.73
CA SER A 101 -13.21 0.91 17.15
C SER A 101 -13.30 2.38 16.74
N GLU A 102 -12.51 3.24 17.37
CA GLU A 102 -12.40 4.67 17.03
C GLU A 102 -11.57 4.87 15.76
N ASN A 103 -10.47 4.13 15.60
CA ASN A 103 -9.59 4.23 14.43
C ASN A 103 -10.18 3.61 13.14
N ILE A 104 -11.06 2.62 13.24
CA ILE A 104 -11.75 2.05 12.05
C ILE A 104 -12.88 2.96 11.55
N LYS A 105 -13.47 3.79 12.41
CA LYS A 105 -14.54 4.71 12.00
C LYS A 105 -14.03 6.01 11.35
N GLY A 106 -12.71 6.23 11.36
CA GLY A 106 -12.07 7.42 10.78
C GLY A 106 -11.26 7.15 9.49
N LEU A 107 -11.28 5.91 8.99
CA LEU A 107 -10.75 5.50 7.68
C LEU A 107 -11.91 5.22 6.72
#